data_AF-A0AAW8H2S9-F1
#
_entry.id   AF-A0AAW8H2S9-F1
#
_cell.length_a   1.000
_cell.length_b   1.000
_cell.length_c   1.000
_cell.angle_alpha   90.00
_cell.angle_beta   90.00
_cell.angle_gamma   90.00
#
_symmetry.space_group_name_H-M   'P 1'
#
loop_
_entity.id
_entity.type
_entity.pdbx_description
1 polymer ?
#
loop_
_entity_poly.entity_id
_entity_poly.type
_entity_poly.pdbx_seq_one_letter_code
_entity_poly.pdbx_strand_id
1 'polypeptide(L)' 'MNQATENAIQAEAKRCSDAIKSAMKVKPKPKFDSVSKPLLSKHYANVKPLGVTFVKFVSVIGRLNGRYGVES' A
#
# COMPACT_ATOMS: atom_id res chain seq x y z
N MET A 1 16.21 -10.63 -1.65
CA MET A 1 14.91 -10.79 -0.97
C MET A 1 14.39 -12.17 -1.35
N ASN A 2 13.84 -12.96 -0.43
CA ASN A 2 13.31 -14.29 -0.78
C ASN A 2 11.82 -14.22 -1.12
N GLN A 3 11.29 -15.25 -1.79
CA GLN A 3 9.89 -15.31 -2.24
C GLN A 3 8.90 -15.10 -1.09
N ALA A 4 9.16 -15.68 0.09
CA ALA A 4 8.29 -15.54 1.25
C ALA A 4 8.18 -14.08 1.71
N THR A 5 9.29 -13.35 1.69
CA THR A 5 9.35 -11.93 2.05
C THR A 5 8.60 -11.07 1.03
N GLU A 6 8.77 -11.36 -0.26
CA GLU A 6 8.05 -10.65 -1.33
C GLU A 6 6.54 -10.88 -1.23
N ASN A 7 6.13 -12.13 -1.00
CA ASN A 7 4.72 -12.49 -0.81
C ASN A 7 4.12 -11.77 0.41
N ALA A 8 4.86 -11.69 1.53
CA ALA A 8 4.42 -10.97 2.72
C ALA A 8 4.22 -9.47 2.44
N ILE A 9 5.12 -8.85 1.68
CA ILE A 9 5.01 -7.44 1.29
C ILE A 9 3.83 -7.20 0.35
N GLN A 10 3.62 -8.08 -0.63
CA GLN A 10 2.49 -7.97 -1.55
C GLN A 10 1.16 -8.13 -0.80
N ALA A 11 1.07 -9.09 0.13
CA ALA A 11 -0.10 -9.30 0.95
C ALA A 11 -0.43 -8.05 1.79
N GLU A 12 0.58 -7.46 2.44
CA GLU A 12 0.37 -6.25 3.24
C GLU A 12 0.05 -5.02 2.38
N ALA A 13 0.66 -4.90 1.20
CA ALA A 13 0.36 -3.85 0.24
C ALA A 13 -1.10 -3.94 -0.25
N LYS A 14 -1.60 -5.15 -0.49
CA LYS A 14 -3.02 -5.38 -0.83
C LYS A 14 -3.94 -4.95 0.30
N ARG A 15 -3.66 -5.36 1.55
CA ARG A 15 -4.44 -4.94 2.73
C ARG A 15 -4.46 -3.41 2.89
N CYS A 16 -3.32 -2.75 2.69
CA CYS A 16 -3.23 -1.30 2.73
C CYS A 16 -4.08 -0.64 1.63
N SER A 17 -4.03 -1.18 0.40
CA SER A 17 -4.84 -0.69 -0.71
C SER A 17 -6.33 -0.81 -0.43
N ASP A 18 -6.77 -1.96 0.09
CA ASP A 18 -8.17 -2.21 0.41
C ASP A 18 -8.66 -1.33 1.58
N ALA A 19 -7.82 -1.12 2.60
CA ALA A 19 -8.11 -0.20 3.69
C ALA A 19 -8.29 1.24 3.21
N ILE A 20 -7.42 1.72 2.31
CA ILE A 20 -7.55 3.05 1.71
C ILE A 20 -8.85 3.13 0.89
N LYS A 21 -9.11 2.14 0.02
CA LYS A 21 -10.33 2.10 -0.79
C LYS A 21 -11.59 2.11 0.08
N SER A 22 -11.58 1.35 1.18
CA SER A 22 -12.70 1.31 2.13
C SER A 22 -12.90 2.65 2.84
N ALA A 23 -11.84 3.22 3.40
CA ALA A 23 -11.91 4.52 4.10
C ALA A 23 -12.33 5.67 3.16
N MET A 24 -12.01 5.59 1.88
CA MET A 24 -12.43 6.57 0.87
C MET A 24 -13.91 6.46 0.45
N LYS A 25 -14.64 5.41 0.84
CA LYS A 25 -16.07 5.23 0.52
C LYS A 25 -17.01 6.04 1.43
N VAL A 26 -16.51 6.59 2.54
CA VAL A 26 -17.29 7.40 3.48
C VAL A 26 -17.73 8.72 2.81
N LYS A 27 -18.95 9.20 3.13
CA LYS A 27 -19.48 10.49 2.66
C LYS A 27 -19.55 11.51 3.81
N PRO A 28 -19.14 12.77 3.59
CA PRO A 28 -18.50 13.30 2.38
C PRO A 28 -17.13 12.64 2.12
N LYS A 29 -16.73 12.57 0.84
CA LYS A 29 -15.49 11.90 0.44
C LYS A 29 -14.30 12.57 1.14
N PRO A 30 -13.54 11.84 1.97
CA PRO A 30 -12.45 12.44 2.73
C PRO A 30 -11.28 12.80 1.80
N LYS A 31 -10.42 13.72 2.25
CA LYS A 31 -9.18 14.06 1.55
C LYS A 31 -8.24 12.85 1.50
N PHE A 32 -7.78 12.51 0.30
CA PHE A 32 -6.97 11.31 0.09
C PHE A 32 -5.71 11.26 0.97
N ASP A 33 -4.96 12.36 1.08
CA ASP A 33 -3.76 12.42 1.93
C ASP A 33 -4.07 12.17 3.41
N SER A 34 -5.19 12.70 3.92
CA SER A 34 -5.60 12.54 5.32
C SER A 34 -5.94 11.09 5.65
N VAL A 35 -6.38 10.31 4.67
CA VAL A 35 -6.69 8.88 4.81
C VAL A 35 -5.47 8.00 4.53
N SER A 36 -4.76 8.27 3.44
CA SER A 36 -3.69 7.41 2.95
C SER A 36 -2.43 7.48 3.80
N LYS A 37 -2.01 8.66 4.29
CA LYS A 37 -0.80 8.80 5.11
C LYS A 37 -0.79 7.92 6.37
N PRO A 38 -1.82 7.95 7.26
CA PRO A 38 -1.82 7.11 8.45
C PRO A 38 -1.91 5.62 8.12
N LEU A 39 -2.65 5.23 7.08
CA LEU A 39 -2.76 3.84 6.64
C LEU A 39 -1.44 3.33 6.06
N LEU A 40 -0.79 4.09 5.18
CA LEU A 40 0.52 3.75 4.62
C LEU A 40 1.56 3.60 5.74
N SER A 41 1.59 4.50 6.72
CA SER A 41 2.50 4.40 7.87
C SER A 41 2.25 3.14 8.70
N LYS A 42 0.98 2.84 9.00
CA LYS A 42 0.58 1.66 9.80
C LYS A 42 0.99 0.36 9.11
N HIS A 43 0.65 0.21 7.83
CA HIS A 43 0.95 -1.01 7.08
C HIS A 43 2.45 -1.14 6.77
N TYR A 44 3.15 -0.02 6.54
CA TYR A 44 4.60 -0.05 6.36
C TYR A 44 5.33 -0.57 7.60
N ALA A 45 4.88 -0.22 8.81
CA ALA A 45 5.49 -0.70 10.04
C ALA A 45 5.55 -2.23 10.13
N ASN A 46 4.56 -2.94 9.57
CA ASN A 46 4.49 -4.40 9.56
C ASN A 46 5.54 -5.04 8.63
N VAL A 47 5.91 -4.35 7.55
CA VAL A 47 6.87 -4.85 6.55
C VAL A 47 8.24 -4.22 6.65
N LYS A 48 8.41 -3.15 7.43
CA LYS A 48 9.71 -2.50 7.68
C LYS A 48 10.79 -3.49 8.16
N PRO A 49 10.51 -4.44 9.08
CA PRO A 49 11.50 -5.44 9.50
C PRO A 49 11.96 -6.38 8.38
N LEU A 50 11.18 -6.47 7.28
CA LEU A 50 11.49 -7.29 6.12
C LEU A 50 12.51 -6.63 5.17
N GLY A 51 13.01 -5.44 5.51
CA GLY A 51 14.05 -4.73 4.73
C GLY A 51 13.52 -3.94 3.54
N VAL A 52 12.21 -3.73 3.41
CA VAL A 52 11.62 -2.91 2.34
C VAL A 52 11.65 -1.42 2.70
N THR A 53 11.98 -0.57 1.73
CA THR A 53 11.88 0.88 1.90
C THR A 53 10.43 1.34 1.77
N PHE A 54 10.10 2.47 2.41
CA PHE A 54 8.75 3.05 2.30
C PHE A 54 8.37 3.33 0.83
N VAL A 55 9.30 3.90 0.05
CA VAL A 55 9.10 4.17 -1.37
C VAL A 55 8.77 2.90 -2.14
N LYS A 56 9.54 1.81 -1.94
CA LYS A 56 9.28 0.53 -2.60
C LYS A 56 7.91 -0.03 -2.22
N PHE A 57 7.52 0.06 -0.94
CA PHE A 57 6.20 -0.37 -0.48
C PHE A 57 5.07 0.42 -1.17
N VAL A 58 5.19 1.75 -1.24
CA VAL A 58 4.24 2.61 -1.97
C VAL A 58 4.19 2.26 -3.46
N SER A 59 5.34 1.97 -4.09
CA SER A 59 5.39 1.54 -5.49
C SER A 59 4.65 0.22 -5.74
N VAL A 60 4.76 -0.75 -4.81
CA VAL A 60 4.01 -2.02 -4.90
C VAL A 60 2.50 -1.76 -4.86
N ILE A 61 2.04 -0.90 -3.93
CA ILE A 61 0.63 -0.49 -3.85
C ILE A 61 0.18 0.22 -5.15
N GLY A 62 1.04 1.08 -5.71
CA GLY A 62 0.76 1.77 -6.97
C GLY A 62 0.56 0.80 -8.15
N ARG A 63 1.44 -0.21 -8.29
CA ARG A 63 1.32 -1.26 -9.30
C ARG A 63 0.06 -2.11 -9.11
N LEU A 64 -0.26 -2.50 -7.87
CA LEU A 64 -1.49 -3.23 -7.54
C LEU A 64 -2.76 -2.46 -7.95
N ASN A 65 -2.70 -1.14 -7.97
CA ASN A 65 -3.81 -0.27 -8.37
C ASN A 65 -3.73 0.16 -9.84
N GLY A 66 -2.84 -0.41 -10.64
CA GLY A 66 -2.69 -0.07 -12.06
C GLY A 66 -2.18 1.35 -12.32
N ARG A 67 -1.58 2.03 -11.32
CA ARG A 67 -1.04 3.39 -11.50
C ARG A 67 0.29 3.44 -12.25
N TYR A 68 1.06 2.35 -12.21
CA TYR A 68 2.40 2.26 -12.79
C TYR A 68 2.59 0.88 -13.43
N GLY A 69 3.33 0.81 -14.54
CA GLY A 69 3.69 -0.47 -15.18
C GLY A 69 2.54 -1.16 -15.93
N VAL A 70 1.49 -0.42 -16.29
CA VAL A 70 0.57 -0.84 -17.35
C VAL A 70 1.31 -0.62 -18.68
N GLU A 71 1.53 -1.69 -19.44
CA GLU A 71 1.99 -1.55 -20.83
C GLU A 71 0.95 -0.68 -21.56
N SER A 72 1.42 0.40 -22.18
CA SER A 72 0.61 1.26 -23.06
C SER A 72 0.50 0.64 -24.45
#